data_AF-A0A3C0NBP4-F1
#
_entry.id   AF-A0A3C0NBP4-F1
#
_cell.length_a   1.000
_cell.length_b   1.000
_cell.length_c   1.000
_cell.angle_alpha   90.00
_cell.angle_beta   90.00
_cell.angle_gamma   90.00
#
_symmetry.space_group_name_H-M   'P 1'
#
loop_
_entity.id
_entity.type
_entity.pdbx_description
1 polymer ?
#
loop_
_entity_poly.entity_id
_entity_poly.type
_entity_poly.pdbx_seq_one_letter_code
_entity_poly.pdbx_strand_id
1 'polypeptide(L)'
;TEKEDLGENDREKLPSESEELAGNGQAIQSQTEDKPSRKWEVYEQILRIPYYVVFSRYTNQLRAFKLEGGYYQELELQQSRVWIPELDLGLGLWQGEYQGIERLWLRWYDAQGNWIPTEAEQERVEKAQAIQQAEQERQRAEQAEARLESLLERLRESGIDPDAFLNS
;
A
#
# COMPACT_ATOMS: atom_id res chain seq x y z
N THR A 1 7.49 5.85 16.16
CA THR A 1 8.25 4.60 15.87
C THR A 1 7.80 3.57 16.88
N GLU A 2 7.72 2.28 16.55
CA GLU A 2 7.18 1.21 17.42
C GLU A 2 7.42 1.39 18.94
N LYS A 3 8.63 1.80 19.37
CA LYS A 3 8.96 2.12 20.77
C LYS A 3 8.20 3.33 21.36
N GLU A 4 8.01 4.40 20.59
CA GLU A 4 7.22 5.59 20.97
C GLU A 4 5.70 5.32 20.97
N ASP A 5 5.25 4.35 20.17
CA ASP A 5 3.85 3.96 20.05
C ASP A 5 3.45 2.86 21.04
N LEU A 6 4.43 2.21 21.71
CA LEU A 6 4.24 1.12 22.68
C LEU A 6 4.83 1.40 24.07
N GLY A 7 5.40 2.58 24.31
CA GLY A 7 5.72 3.05 25.66
C GLY A 7 6.83 2.26 26.37
N GLU A 8 7.65 1.52 25.62
CA GLU A 8 8.75 0.74 26.16
C GLU A 8 10.03 1.58 26.15
N ASN A 9 10.27 2.32 27.24
CA ASN A 9 11.58 2.90 27.52
C ASN A 9 12.48 1.82 28.14
N ASP A 10 13.57 1.51 27.43
CA ASP A 10 14.60 0.53 27.81
C ASP A 10 15.02 0.73 29.28
N ARG A 11 14.59 -0.17 30.17
CA ARG A 11 15.18 -0.37 31.50
C ARG A 11 16.22 -1.49 31.42
N GLU A 12 17.27 -1.30 32.21
CA GLU A 12 18.47 -2.14 32.39
C GLU A 12 19.64 -1.71 31.46
N LYS A 13 20.79 -1.24 31.97
CA LYS A 13 21.53 -1.71 33.15
C LYS A 13 22.59 -0.67 33.56
N LEU A 14 22.61 -0.30 34.84
CA LEU A 14 23.76 0.32 35.52
C LEU A 14 24.32 -0.71 36.52
N PRO A 15 25.65 -0.77 36.68
CA PRO A 15 26.24 -0.38 37.98
C PRO A 15 27.56 0.41 37.74
N SER A 16 28.19 1.14 38.64
CA SER A 16 27.98 1.65 40.02
C SER A 16 29.15 2.65 40.27
N GLU A 17 29.10 3.37 41.41
CA GLU A 17 30.20 4.17 42.05
C GLU A 17 30.29 5.66 41.64
N SER A 18 29.86 6.55 42.55
CA SER A 18 30.70 7.44 43.41
C SER A 18 31.07 8.74 42.66
N GLU A 19 30.76 9.96 43.10
CA GLU A 19 31.20 10.61 44.34
C GLU A 19 30.62 12.05 44.42
N GLU A 20 30.97 12.73 45.51
CA GLU A 20 30.40 13.89 46.19
C GLU A 20 30.34 15.30 45.52
N LEU A 21 29.38 16.08 46.06
CA LEU A 21 29.40 17.50 46.51
C LEU A 21 29.74 18.68 45.55
N ALA A 22 28.77 19.59 45.45
CA ALA A 22 28.79 20.98 45.97
C ALA A 22 28.29 22.03 44.96
N GLY A 23 27.31 22.84 45.39
CA GLY A 23 27.25 24.24 44.97
C GLY A 23 25.88 24.84 44.60
N ASN A 24 25.29 25.57 45.56
CA ASN A 24 24.53 26.83 45.41
C ASN A 24 23.46 27.00 44.31
N GLY A 25 22.18 27.10 44.75
CA GLY A 25 21.25 28.14 44.28
C GLY A 25 19.91 27.69 43.67
N GLN A 26 18.86 27.74 44.48
CA GLN A 26 17.43 27.90 44.12
C GLN A 26 16.69 26.77 43.36
N ALA A 27 15.43 26.61 43.76
CA ALA A 27 14.56 25.49 43.50
C ALA A 27 14.06 25.40 42.05
N ILE A 28 14.03 24.18 41.52
CA ILE A 28 12.91 23.70 40.70
C ILE A 28 12.68 22.24 41.13
N GLN A 29 11.56 21.98 41.82
CA GLN A 29 11.02 20.63 41.89
C GLN A 29 10.70 20.23 40.45
N SER A 30 11.58 19.50 39.79
CA SER A 30 11.26 18.85 38.53
C SER A 30 10.28 17.73 38.87
N GLN A 31 9.00 18.09 38.89
CA GLN A 31 7.93 17.15 38.70
C GLN A 31 8.29 16.40 37.41
N THR A 32 8.81 15.19 37.56
CA THR A 32 8.75 14.19 36.50
C THR A 32 7.27 13.87 36.35
N GLU A 33 6.58 14.73 35.60
CA GLU A 33 5.33 14.39 34.97
C GLU A 33 5.62 13.15 34.13
N ASP A 34 5.29 12.01 34.71
CA ASP A 34 5.12 10.72 34.05
C ASP A 34 3.91 10.85 33.11
N LYS A 35 4.03 11.74 32.12
CA LYS A 35 3.00 12.04 31.14
C LYS A 35 3.10 10.96 30.07
N PRO A 36 2.12 10.04 29.98
CA PRO A 36 2.03 9.18 28.81
C PRO A 36 1.91 10.07 27.57
N SER A 37 2.51 9.62 26.46
CA SER A 37 2.48 10.39 25.22
C SER A 37 1.01 10.70 24.87
N ARG A 38 0.72 11.97 24.62
CA ARG A 38 -0.62 12.57 24.42
C ARG A 38 -1.51 11.88 23.37
N LYS A 39 -0.98 10.92 22.61
CA LYS A 39 -1.67 10.23 21.51
C LYS A 39 -2.54 9.08 22.00
N TRP A 40 -2.12 8.32 23.00
CA TRP A 40 -2.90 7.17 23.48
C TRP A 40 -4.22 7.57 24.13
N GLU A 41 -4.19 8.53 25.06
CA GLU A 41 -5.39 9.06 25.72
C GLU A 41 -6.40 9.62 24.70
N VAL A 42 -5.93 10.18 23.58
CA VAL A 42 -6.77 10.72 22.50
C VAL A 42 -7.45 9.61 21.68
N TYR A 43 -6.74 8.53 21.34
CA TYR A 43 -7.33 7.42 20.57
C TYR A 43 -8.29 6.57 21.39
N GLU A 44 -7.97 6.33 22.67
CA GLU A 44 -8.74 5.45 23.54
C GLU A 44 -10.00 6.14 24.09
N GLN A 45 -9.91 7.40 24.53
CA GLN A 45 -11.02 8.05 25.24
C GLN A 45 -11.96 8.87 24.33
N ILE A 46 -11.52 9.30 23.14
CA ILE A 46 -12.29 10.24 22.29
C ILE A 46 -12.78 9.62 20.98
N LEU A 47 -11.96 8.81 20.28
CA LEU A 47 -12.27 8.36 18.92
C LEU A 47 -12.92 6.97 18.81
N ARG A 48 -12.77 6.10 19.82
CA ARG A 48 -13.32 4.72 19.83
C ARG A 48 -13.09 3.98 18.51
N ILE A 49 -11.87 4.07 17.98
CA ILE A 49 -11.53 3.44 16.70
C ILE A 49 -11.61 1.91 16.91
N PRO A 50 -12.42 1.19 16.12
CA PRO A 50 -12.67 -0.23 16.37
C PRO A 50 -11.43 -1.11 16.18
N TYR A 51 -10.48 -0.66 15.34
CA TYR A 51 -9.26 -1.39 15.02
C TYR A 51 -8.03 -0.48 15.11
N TYR A 52 -6.97 -0.99 15.73
CA TYR A 52 -5.66 -0.35 15.81
C TYR A 52 -4.61 -1.31 15.27
N VAL A 53 -3.86 -0.92 14.25
CA VAL A 53 -2.87 -1.80 13.58
C VAL A 53 -1.51 -1.12 13.57
N VAL A 54 -0.49 -1.86 13.99
CA VAL A 54 0.90 -1.40 14.08
C VAL A 54 1.76 -2.30 13.21
N PHE A 55 2.52 -1.68 12.30
CA PHE A 55 3.51 -2.36 11.48
C PHE A 55 4.91 -1.80 11.75
N SER A 56 5.83 -2.68 12.16
CA SER A 56 7.22 -2.32 12.33
C SER A 56 8.00 -2.55 11.04
N ARG A 57 8.54 -1.47 10.47
CA ARG A 57 9.43 -1.54 9.30
C ARG A 57 10.81 -2.14 9.62
N TYR A 58 11.15 -2.33 10.90
CA TYR A 58 12.45 -2.84 11.33
C TYR A 58 12.41 -4.34 11.60
N THR A 59 11.37 -4.80 12.29
CA THR A 59 11.18 -6.23 12.62
C THR A 59 10.27 -6.95 11.61
N ASN A 60 9.63 -6.21 10.69
CA ASN A 60 8.59 -6.69 9.78
C ASN A 60 7.39 -7.35 10.49
N GLN A 61 7.16 -7.00 11.75
CA GLN A 61 6.03 -7.52 12.53
C GLN A 61 4.80 -6.64 12.33
N LEU A 62 3.67 -7.31 12.07
CA LEU A 62 2.35 -6.72 12.08
C LEU A 62 1.64 -7.15 13.36
N ARG A 63 1.07 -6.20 14.09
CA ARG A 63 0.23 -6.42 15.26
C ARG A 63 -1.08 -5.68 15.05
N ALA A 64 -2.20 -6.30 15.37
CA ALA A 64 -3.50 -5.66 15.28
C ALA A 64 -4.23 -5.83 16.59
N PHE A 65 -5.04 -4.84 16.93
CA PHE A 65 -5.82 -4.78 18.14
C PHE A 65 -7.24 -4.36 17.79
N LYS A 66 -8.22 -4.93 18.48
CA LYS A 66 -9.63 -4.58 18.33
C LYS A 66 -10.18 -4.04 19.63
N LEU A 67 -10.96 -2.98 19.56
CA LEU A 67 -11.62 -2.39 20.73
C LEU A 67 -12.83 -3.26 21.10
N GLU A 68 -12.74 -4.01 22.20
CA GLU A 68 -13.81 -4.86 22.71
C GLU A 68 -14.02 -4.62 24.21
N GLY A 69 -15.26 -4.37 24.63
CA GLY A 69 -15.55 -4.11 26.05
C GLY A 69 -14.92 -2.84 26.62
N GLY A 70 -14.47 -1.92 25.75
CA GLY A 70 -13.83 -0.65 26.14
C GLY A 70 -12.31 -0.72 26.26
N TYR A 71 -11.68 -1.84 25.93
CA TYR A 71 -10.22 -2.00 25.92
C TYR A 71 -9.76 -2.67 24.63
N TYR A 72 -8.52 -2.38 24.21
CA TYR A 72 -7.93 -3.01 23.04
C TYR A 72 -7.44 -4.43 23.38
N GLN A 73 -7.90 -5.42 22.61
CA GLN A 73 -7.42 -6.79 22.67
C GLN A 73 -6.58 -7.08 21.44
N GLU A 74 -5.39 -7.67 21.62
CA GLU A 74 -4.53 -8.08 20.51
C GLU A 74 -5.17 -9.25 19.74
N LEU A 75 -5.20 -9.13 18.42
CA LEU A 75 -5.71 -10.16 17.52
C LEU A 75 -4.58 -11.10 17.12
N GLU A 76 -4.85 -12.41 17.15
CA GLU A 76 -3.96 -13.39 16.55
C GLU A 76 -4.01 -13.28 15.02
N LEU A 77 -2.90 -12.85 14.43
CA LEU A 77 -2.80 -12.70 12.98
C LEU A 77 -2.30 -13.99 12.33
N GLN A 78 -3.03 -14.44 11.32
CA GLN A 78 -2.53 -15.47 10.41
C GLN A 78 -1.88 -14.80 9.20
N GLN A 79 -0.67 -15.24 8.86
CA GLN A 79 0.08 -14.75 7.69
C GLN A 79 0.28 -13.22 7.67
N SER A 80 0.35 -12.58 8.84
CA SER A 80 0.44 -11.12 8.96
C SER A 80 -0.68 -10.39 8.20
N ARG A 81 -1.92 -10.88 8.35
CA ARG A 81 -3.13 -10.26 7.81
C ARG A 81 -4.20 -10.11 8.88
N VAL A 82 -4.90 -8.99 8.84
CA VAL A 82 -6.11 -8.73 9.63
C VAL A 82 -7.27 -8.50 8.67
N TRP A 83 -8.43 -9.07 8.99
CA TRP A 83 -9.69 -8.81 8.27
C TRP A 83 -10.57 -7.89 9.12
N ILE A 84 -11.17 -6.88 8.48
CA ILE A 84 -12.05 -5.89 9.12
C ILE A 84 -13.44 -6.06 8.50
N PRO A 85 -14.32 -6.88 9.12
CA PRO A 85 -15.63 -7.21 8.56
C PRO A 85 -16.51 -6.00 8.26
N GLU A 86 -16.42 -4.94 9.07
CA GLU A 86 -17.25 -3.73 8.94
C GLU A 86 -16.91 -2.92 7.69
N LEU A 87 -15.74 -3.13 7.10
CA LEU A 87 -15.29 -2.47 5.89
C LEU A 87 -15.33 -3.39 4.66
N ASP A 88 -15.61 -4.68 4.84
CA ASP A 88 -15.36 -5.70 3.81
C ASP A 88 -13.94 -5.60 3.21
N LEU A 89 -12.97 -5.25 4.06
CA LEU A 89 -11.58 -5.02 3.69
C LEU A 89 -10.64 -5.68 4.69
N GLY A 90 -9.49 -6.11 4.18
CA GLY A 90 -8.41 -6.62 4.99
C GLY A 90 -7.14 -5.81 4.82
N LEU A 91 -6.30 -5.81 5.85
CA LEU A 91 -5.00 -5.17 5.84
C LEU A 91 -3.92 -6.23 6.08
N GLY A 92 -2.85 -6.20 5.30
CA GLY A 92 -1.80 -7.20 5.41
C GLY A 92 -0.46 -6.75 4.86
N LEU A 93 0.55 -7.59 5.06
CA LEU A 93 1.88 -7.35 4.52
C LEU A 93 1.99 -7.92 3.10
N TRP A 94 2.36 -7.05 2.18
CA TRP A 94 2.61 -7.36 0.77
C TRP A 94 4.09 -7.13 0.46
N GLN A 95 4.75 -8.12 -0.15
CA GLN A 95 6.12 -8.00 -0.61
C GLN A 95 6.14 -7.41 -2.02
N GLY A 96 6.83 -6.28 -2.20
CA GLY A 96 7.06 -5.71 -3.52
C GLY A 96 7.65 -4.32 -3.47
N GLU A 97 7.61 -3.64 -4.61
CA GLU A 97 8.18 -2.31 -4.79
C GLU A 97 7.10 -1.23 -4.67
N TYR A 98 7.35 -0.23 -3.84
CA TYR A 98 6.54 0.98 -3.78
C TYR A 98 7.46 2.21 -3.69
N GLN A 99 7.22 3.19 -4.57
CA GLN A 99 8.06 4.38 -4.73
C GLN A 99 9.57 4.09 -4.86
N GLY A 100 9.95 3.05 -5.63
CA GLY A 100 11.35 2.70 -5.87
C GLY A 100 12.02 1.88 -4.76
N ILE A 101 11.26 1.45 -3.74
CA ILE A 101 11.80 0.71 -2.60
C ILE A 101 11.12 -0.66 -2.51
N GLU A 102 11.92 -1.72 -2.66
CA GLU A 102 11.47 -3.11 -2.53
C GLU A 102 11.53 -3.56 -1.07
N ARG A 103 10.37 -3.91 -0.48
CA ARG A 103 10.24 -4.44 0.89
C ARG A 103 8.82 -4.95 1.18
N LEU A 104 8.57 -5.30 2.44
CA LEU A 104 7.21 -5.50 2.95
C LEU A 104 6.51 -4.16 3.18
N TRP A 105 5.31 -4.05 2.61
CA TRP A 105 4.44 -2.88 2.72
C TRP A 105 3.09 -3.27 3.30
N LEU A 106 2.50 -2.36 4.04
CA LEU A 106 1.13 -2.49 4.50
C LEU A 106 0.17 -2.17 3.34
N ARG A 107 -0.71 -3.10 2.99
CA ARG A 107 -1.59 -2.99 1.82
C ARG A 107 -3.00 -3.51 2.13
N TRP A 108 -3.99 -2.90 1.49
CA TRP A 108 -5.38 -3.33 1.56
C TRP A 108 -5.66 -4.47 0.59
N TYR A 109 -6.48 -5.44 1.01
CA TYR A 109 -6.97 -6.53 0.18
C TYR A 109 -8.49 -6.71 0.32
N ASP A 110 -9.11 -7.27 -0.72
CA ASP A 110 -10.56 -7.51 -0.80
C ASP A 110 -10.99 -8.83 -0.13
N ALA A 111 -12.30 -9.11 -0.10
CA ALA A 111 -12.85 -10.35 0.48
C ALA A 111 -12.39 -11.63 -0.23
N GLN A 112 -11.88 -11.53 -1.45
CA GLN A 112 -11.34 -12.64 -2.23
C GLN A 112 -9.82 -12.83 -1.98
N GLY A 113 -9.19 -11.95 -1.20
CA GLY A 113 -7.77 -12.00 -0.89
C GLY A 113 -6.87 -11.30 -1.91
N ASN A 114 -7.44 -10.57 -2.88
CA ASN A 114 -6.68 -9.82 -3.86
C ASN A 114 -6.24 -8.47 -3.30
N TRP A 115 -5.01 -8.08 -3.60
CA TRP A 115 -4.50 -6.77 -3.21
C TRP A 115 -5.14 -5.67 -4.04
N ILE A 116 -5.62 -4.62 -3.36
CA ILE A 116 -6.18 -3.45 -4.04
C ILE A 116 -5.03 -2.73 -4.77
N PRO A 117 -5.16 -2.51 -6.09
CA PRO A 117 -4.17 -1.76 -6.87
C PRO A 117 -3.97 -0.35 -6.33
N THR A 118 -2.72 0.10 -6.33
CA THR A 118 -2.42 1.53 -6.21
C THR A 118 -2.78 2.24 -7.51
N GLU A 119 -3.04 3.54 -7.44
CA GLU A 119 -3.34 4.37 -8.63
C GLU A 119 -2.25 4.26 -9.69
N ALA A 120 -0.97 4.22 -9.27
CA ALA A 120 0.15 4.02 -10.17
C ALA A 120 0.17 2.63 -10.85
N GLU A 121 -0.19 1.56 -10.13
CA GLU A 121 -0.31 0.23 -10.74
C GLU A 121 -1.49 0.20 -11.73
N GLN A 122 -2.60 0.83 -11.38
CA GLN A 122 -3.79 0.89 -12.23
C GLN A 122 -3.53 1.67 -13.52
N GLU A 123 -2.90 2.85 -13.42
CA GLU A 123 -2.50 3.64 -14.59
C GLU A 123 -1.53 2.87 -15.50
N ARG A 124 -0.61 2.09 -14.93
CA ARG A 124 0.30 1.23 -15.71
C ARG A 124 -0.44 0.13 -16.46
N VAL A 125 -1.43 -0.49 -15.83
CA VAL A 125 -2.27 -1.52 -16.48
C VAL A 125 -3.08 -0.89 -17.61
N GLU A 126 -3.72 0.25 -17.37
CA GLU A 126 -4.51 0.98 -18.38
C GLU A 126 -3.65 1.41 -19.58
N LYS A 127 -2.45 1.96 -19.32
CA LYS A 127 -1.48 2.31 -20.38
C LYS A 127 -1.06 1.09 -21.19
N ALA A 128 -0.76 -0.02 -20.53
CA ALA A 128 -0.38 -1.25 -21.22
C ALA A 128 -1.52 -1.78 -22.10
N GLN A 129 -2.76 -1.74 -21.61
CA GLN A 129 -3.94 -2.13 -22.37
C GLN A 129 -4.17 -1.20 -23.58
N ALA A 130 -4.04 0.12 -23.40
CA ALA A 130 -4.19 1.09 -24.49
C ALA A 130 -3.14 0.88 -25.60
N ILE A 131 -1.88 0.62 -25.22
CA ILE A 131 -0.81 0.29 -26.17
C ILE A 131 -1.14 -1.00 -26.93
N GLN A 132 -1.60 -2.03 -26.23
CA GLN A 132 -1.96 -3.30 -26.86
C GLN A 132 -3.13 -3.16 -27.85
N GLN A 133 -4.14 -2.36 -27.50
CA GLN A 133 -5.27 -2.08 -28.39
C GLN A 133 -4.85 -1.30 -29.63
N ALA A 134 -4.03 -0.25 -29.47
CA ALA A 134 -3.51 0.53 -30.57
C ALA A 134 -2.67 -0.32 -31.54
N GLU A 135 -1.82 -1.21 -31.00
CA GLU A 135 -1.03 -2.13 -31.82
C GLU A 135 -1.93 -3.13 -32.57
N GLN A 136 -2.97 -3.66 -31.91
CA GLN A 136 -3.91 -4.56 -32.56
C GLN A 136 -4.69 -3.88 -33.69
N GLU A 137 -5.12 -2.64 -33.48
CA GLU A 137 -5.83 -1.85 -34.50
C GLU A 137 -4.92 -1.54 -35.68
N ARG A 138 -3.67 -1.14 -35.42
CA ARG A 138 -2.67 -0.90 -36.46
C ARG A 138 -2.43 -2.16 -37.30
N GLN A 139 -2.25 -3.31 -36.66
CA GLN A 139 -2.07 -4.57 -37.39
C GLN A 139 -3.28 -4.94 -38.24
N ARG A 140 -4.51 -4.63 -37.77
CA ARG A 140 -5.73 -4.85 -38.58
C ARG A 140 -5.78 -3.91 -39.78
N ALA A 141 -5.41 -2.64 -39.60
CA ALA A 141 -5.35 -1.67 -40.69
C ALA A 141 -4.33 -2.11 -41.76
N GLU A 142 -3.11 -2.45 -41.34
CA GLU A 142 -2.06 -2.94 -42.25
C GLU A 142 -2.49 -4.21 -43.00
N GLN A 143 -3.18 -5.15 -42.32
CA GLN A 143 -3.72 -6.33 -42.99
C GLN A 143 -4.85 -6.01 -43.97
N ALA A 144 -5.71 -5.03 -43.65
CA ALA A 144 -6.78 -4.61 -44.53
C ALA A 144 -6.23 -3.92 -45.79
N GLU A 145 -5.23 -3.04 -45.62
CA GLU A 145 -4.52 -2.37 -46.71
C GLU A 145 -3.82 -3.40 -47.61
N ALA A 146 -3.04 -4.33 -47.04
CA ALA A 146 -2.37 -5.37 -47.82
C ALA A 146 -3.36 -6.27 -48.58
N ARG A 147 -4.51 -6.59 -47.97
CA ARG A 147 -5.58 -7.33 -48.66
C ARG A 147 -6.19 -6.51 -49.78
N LEU A 148 -6.47 -5.23 -49.55
CA LEU A 148 -7.01 -4.33 -50.56
C LEU A 148 -6.06 -4.21 -51.74
N GLU A 149 -4.77 -3.96 -51.51
CA GLU A 149 -3.74 -3.94 -52.56
C GLU A 149 -3.72 -5.24 -53.36
N SER A 150 -3.75 -6.39 -52.68
CA SER A 150 -3.77 -7.69 -53.36
C SER A 150 -5.02 -7.91 -54.23
N LEU A 151 -6.17 -7.37 -53.81
CA LEU A 151 -7.42 -7.45 -54.56
C LEU A 151 -7.40 -6.51 -55.77
N LEU A 152 -6.88 -5.29 -55.61
CA LEU A 152 -6.72 -4.34 -56.72
C LEU A 152 -5.77 -4.89 -57.78
N GLU A 153 -4.68 -5.54 -57.38
CA GLU A 153 -3.75 -6.16 -58.32
C GLU A 153 -4.42 -7.30 -59.10
N ARG A 154 -5.20 -8.17 -58.42
CA ARG A 154 -5.98 -9.23 -59.09
C ARG A 154 -7.04 -8.68 -60.06
N LEU A 155 -7.65 -7.53 -59.76
CA LEU A 155 -8.60 -6.87 -60.66
C LEU A 155 -7.89 -6.38 -61.93
N ARG A 156 -6.71 -5.77 -61.79
CA ARG A 156 -5.87 -5.33 -62.93
C ARG A 156 -5.45 -6.51 -63.80
N GLU A 157 -5.00 -7.61 -63.18
CA GLU A 157 -4.66 -8.85 -63.90
C GLU A 157 -5.86 -9.42 -64.68
N SER A 158 -7.08 -9.22 -64.18
CA SER A 158 -8.33 -9.64 -64.83
C SER A 158 -8.82 -8.66 -65.91
N GLY A 159 -8.09 -7.56 -66.17
CA GLY A 159 -8.43 -6.56 -67.18
C GLY A 159 -9.53 -5.57 -66.76
N ILE A 160 -9.87 -5.51 -65.46
CA ILE A 160 -10.86 -4.59 -64.90
C ILE A 160 -10.13 -3.38 -64.32
N ASP A 161 -10.55 -2.17 -64.69
CA ASP A 161 -10.01 -0.94 -64.11
C ASP A 161 -10.49 -0.78 -62.65
N PRO A 162 -9.60 -0.81 -61.65
CA PRO A 162 -9.98 -0.79 -60.24
C PRO A 162 -10.62 0.55 -59.81
N ASP A 163 -10.21 1.66 -60.40
CA ASP A 163 -10.75 2.99 -60.05
C ASP A 163 -12.17 3.18 -60.58
N ALA A 164 -12.48 2.55 -61.72
CA ALA A 164 -13.84 2.50 -62.24
C ALA A 164 -14.74 1.56 -61.42
N PHE A 165 -14.19 0.46 -60.90
CA PHE A 165 -14.94 -0.53 -60.11
C PHE A 165 -15.29 -0.04 -58.70
N LEU A 166 -14.38 0.66 -58.01
CA LEU A 166 -14.61 1.16 -56.65
C LEU A 166 -15.54 2.39 -56.59
N ASN A 167 -15.65 3.14 -57.68
CA ASN A 167 -16.46 4.37 -57.76
C ASN A 167 -17.83 4.18 -58.44
N SER A 168 -18.23 2.93 -58.77
CA SER A 168 -19.50 2.55 -59.40
C SER A 168 -20.51 2.06 -58.36
#